data_AF-D0LM05-F1
#
_entry.id   AF-D0LM05-F1
#
_cell.length_a   1.000
_cell.length_b   1.000
_cell.length_c   1.000
_cell.angle_alpha   90.00
_cell.angle_beta   90.00
_cell.angle_gamma   90.00
#
_symmetry.space_group_name_H-M   'P 1'
#
loop_
_entity.id
_entity.type
_entity.pdbx_description
1 polymer ?
#
loop_
_entity_poly.entity_id
_entity_poly.type
_entity_poly.pdbx_seq_one_letter_code
_entity_poly.pdbx_strand_id
1 'polypeptide(L)'
;MIRSPLRTLRRVSVLEGISFLVLLGVAMPLKYLGGIDMAVKIVGWAHGVLFVLLCGVLLVTYRSLRWPLSRAALVFAAALVPLGPFLIDRKLAAEERDGSP
;
A
#
# COMPACT_ATOMS: atom_id res chain seq x y z
N MET A 1 -3.61 4.92 -19.83
CA MET A 1 -4.19 3.62 -19.41
C MET A 1 -3.11 2.76 -18.79
N ILE A 2 -3.29 2.26 -17.57
CA ILE A 2 -2.34 1.33 -16.93
C ILE A 2 -2.46 -0.01 -17.67
N ARG A 3 -1.40 -0.48 -18.33
CA ARG A 3 -1.44 -1.73 -19.13
C ARG A 3 -1.66 -2.99 -18.28
N SER A 4 -1.25 -2.98 -17.01
CA SER A 4 -1.46 -4.07 -16.05
C SER A 4 -1.87 -3.49 -14.69
N PRO A 5 -3.18 -3.25 -14.45
CA PRO A 5 -3.65 -2.60 -13.23
C PRO A 5 -3.32 -3.39 -11.96
N LEU A 6 -3.45 -4.71 -12.00
CA LEU A 6 -3.11 -5.59 -10.87
C LEU A 6 -1.62 -5.50 -10.49
N ARG A 7 -0.72 -5.59 -11.48
CA ARG A 7 0.73 -5.51 -11.22
C ARG A 7 1.14 -4.16 -10.66
N THR A 8 0.52 -3.08 -11.15
CA THR A 8 0.77 -1.74 -10.60
C THR A 8 0.24 -1.62 -9.18
N LEU A 9 -0.96 -2.13 -8.89
CA LEU A 9 -1.53 -2.16 -7.54
C LEU A 9 -0.60 -2.89 -6.57
N ARG A 10 -0.12 -4.07 -6.96
CA ARG A 10 0.82 -4.89 -6.19
C ARG A 10 2.11 -4.13 -5.87
N ARG A 11 2.75 -3.53 -6.87
CA ARG A 11 3.98 -2.73 -6.68
C ARG A 11 3.78 -1.55 -5.74
N VAL A 12 2.70 -0.78 -5.95
CA VAL A 12 2.40 0.39 -5.11
C VAL A 12 2.06 -0.04 -3.69
N SER A 13 1.34 -1.14 -3.51
CA SER A 13 1.01 -1.70 -2.19
C SER A 13 2.25 -2.14 -1.43
N VAL A 14 3.20 -2.82 -2.07
CA VAL A 14 4.48 -3.19 -1.42
C VAL A 14 5.29 -1.94 -1.04
N LEU A 15 5.39 -0.94 -1.93
CA LEU A 15 6.10 0.30 -1.61
C LEU A 15 5.43 1.04 -0.45
N GLU A 16 4.10 1.08 -0.42
CA GLU A 16 3.32 1.70 0.65
C GLU A 16 3.57 0.99 1.99
N GLY A 17 3.51 -0.35 2.02
CA GLY A 17 3.85 -1.13 3.20
C GLY A 17 5.29 -0.90 3.70
N ILE A 18 6.27 -0.84 2.79
CA ILE A 18 7.66 -0.51 3.15
C ILE A 18 7.73 0.90 3.75
N SER A 19 7.06 1.90 3.14
CA SER A 19 7.07 3.27 3.65
C SER A 19 6.45 3.38 5.05
N PHE A 20 5.42 2.57 5.33
CA PHE A 20 4.79 2.51 6.64
C PHE A 20 5.73 1.87 7.68
N LEU A 21 6.39 0.77 7.33
CA LEU A 21 7.40 0.15 8.20
C LEU A 21 8.57 1.08 8.49
N VAL A 22 9.02 1.88 7.51
CA VAL A 22 10.06 2.90 7.73
C VAL A 22 9.55 4.02 8.64
N LEU A 23 8.30 4.47 8.45
CA LEU A 23 7.68 5.48 9.31
C LEU A 23 7.63 5.03 10.77
N LEU A 24 7.16 3.80 11.03
CA LEU A 24 7.02 3.28 12.39
C LEU A 24 8.33 2.75 12.99
N GLY A 25 9.15 2.08 12.20
CA GLY A 25 10.37 1.42 12.67
C GLY A 25 11.60 2.32 12.70
N VAL A 26 11.61 3.42 11.95
CA VAL A 26 12.75 4.35 11.89
C VAL A 26 12.36 5.75 12.33
N ALA A 27 11.37 6.36 11.68
CA ALA A 27 11.06 7.77 11.94
C ALA A 27 10.50 7.98 13.36
N MET A 28 9.63 7.08 13.84
CA MET A 28 9.08 7.18 15.20
C MET A 28 10.15 6.98 16.29
N PRO A 29 11.03 5.96 16.27
CA PRO A 29 12.15 5.87 17.19
C PRO A 29 13.08 7.10 17.13
N LEU A 30 13.37 7.61 15.93
CA LEU A 30 14.23 8.78 15.79
C LEU A 30 13.58 10.05 16.38
N LYS A 31 12.26 10.17 16.31
CA LYS A 31 11.51 11.22 16.99
C LYS A 31 11.60 11.09 18.52
N TYR A 32 11.30 9.92 19.08
CA TYR A 32 11.23 9.77 20.54
C TYR A 32 12.60 9.65 21.22
N LEU A 33 13.59 9.03 20.58
CA LEU A 33 14.92 8.80 21.14
C LEU A 33 15.91 9.91 20.74
N GLY A 34 15.79 10.43 19.52
CA GLY A 34 16.71 11.43 18.97
C GLY A 34 16.16 12.86 18.97
N GLY A 35 14.87 13.07 19.27
CA GLY A 35 14.24 14.39 19.22
C GLY A 35 14.09 14.97 17.82
N ILE A 36 14.22 14.15 16.76
CA ILE A 36 14.22 14.62 15.36
C ILE A 36 12.80 14.51 14.77
N ASP A 37 11.94 15.48 15.08
CA ASP A 37 10.58 15.53 14.54
C ASP A 37 10.53 15.65 13.00
N MET A 38 11.60 16.18 12.40
CA MET A 38 11.71 16.35 10.94
C MET A 38 11.62 15.02 10.19
N ALA A 39 12.15 13.93 10.76
CA ALA A 39 12.13 12.62 10.12
C ALA A 39 10.69 12.10 9.96
N VAL A 40 9.86 12.24 10.99
CA VAL A 40 8.44 11.86 10.93
C VAL A 40 7.68 12.74 9.94
N LYS A 41 7.98 14.04 9.86
CA LYS A 41 7.38 14.91 8.85
C LYS A 41 7.69 14.42 7.43
N ILE A 42 8.96 14.25 7.08
CA ILE A 42 9.36 13.88 5.72
C ILE A 42 8.83 12.50 5.35
N VAL A 43 9.06 11.49 6.20
CA VAL A 43 8.63 10.11 5.93
C VAL A 43 7.11 10.00 5.97
N GLY A 44 6.44 10.72 6.88
CA GLY A 44 4.98 10.75 6.98
C GLY A 44 4.34 11.34 5.73
N TRP A 45 4.88 12.44 5.19
CA TRP A 45 4.42 13.00 3.90
C TRP A 45 4.65 12.03 2.74
N ALA A 46 5.84 11.41 2.67
CA ALA A 46 6.14 10.43 1.63
C ALA A 46 5.16 9.24 1.68
N HIS A 47 4.91 8.69 2.87
CA HIS A 47 3.93 7.63 3.09
C HIS A 47 2.51 8.07 2.71
N GLY A 48 2.07 9.26 3.15
CA GLY A 48 0.74 9.79 2.84
C GLY A 48 0.49 9.95 1.33
N VAL A 49 1.48 10.49 0.59
CA VAL A 49 1.39 10.59 -0.88
C VAL A 49 1.28 9.20 -1.52
N LEU A 50 2.04 8.23 -1.00
CA LEU A 50 2.04 6.87 -1.51
C LEU A 50 0.71 6.15 -1.21
N PHE A 51 0.10 6.42 -0.07
CA PHE A 51 -1.24 5.93 0.29
C PHE A 51 -2.32 6.51 -0.63
N VAL A 52 -2.26 7.80 -0.96
CA VAL A 52 -3.18 8.41 -1.93
C VAL A 52 -2.99 7.80 -3.32
N LEU A 53 -1.74 7.58 -3.73
CA LEU A 53 -1.43 6.88 -4.99
C LEU A 53 -2.01 5.46 -4.99
N LEU A 54 -1.85 4.71 -3.89
CA LEU A 54 -2.44 3.39 -3.71
C LEU A 54 -3.96 3.42 -3.88
N CYS A 55 -4.65 4.37 -3.25
CA CYS A 55 -6.09 4.55 -3.38
C CYS A 55 -6.50 4.81 -4.84
N GLY A 56 -5.77 5.67 -5.56
CA GLY A 56 -6.02 5.95 -6.97
C GLY A 56 -5.83 4.72 -7.86
N VAL A 57 -4.74 3.96 -7.66
CA VAL A 57 -4.47 2.72 -8.40
C VAL A 57 -5.48 1.62 -8.06
N LEU A 58 -5.91 1.53 -6.80
CA LEU A 58 -6.95 0.61 -6.35
C LEU A 58 -8.28 0.93 -7.02
N LEU A 59 -8.65 2.20 -7.12
CA LEU A 59 -9.88 2.61 -7.80
C LEU A 59 -9.87 2.27 -9.30
N VAL A 60 -8.73 2.48 -9.96
CA VAL A 60 -8.55 2.07 -11.36
C VAL A 60 -8.65 0.54 -11.48
N THR A 61 -7.98 -0.20 -10.61
CA THR A 61 -7.99 -1.67 -10.64
C THR A 61 -9.37 -2.25 -10.36
N TYR A 62 -10.09 -1.70 -9.37
CA TYR A 62 -11.47 -2.03 -9.06
C TYR A 62 -12.37 -1.90 -10.29
N ARG A 63 -12.27 -0.78 -11.02
CA ARG A 63 -13.08 -0.56 -12.24
C ARG A 63 -12.62 -1.41 -13.42
N SER A 64 -11.32 -1.57 -13.64
CA SER A 64 -10.77 -2.33 -14.76
C SER A 64 -11.00 -3.83 -14.64
N LEU A 65 -10.89 -4.40 -13.43
CA LEU A 65 -11.10 -5.82 -13.16
C LEU A 65 -12.52 -6.15 -12.68
N ARG A 66 -13.41 -5.15 -12.59
CA ARG A 66 -14.79 -5.27 -12.08
C ARG A 66 -14.88 -6.04 -10.76
N TRP A 67 -13.94 -5.75 -9.85
CA TRP A 67 -13.91 -6.40 -8.54
C TRP A 67 -15.16 -6.05 -7.72
N PRO A 68 -15.63 -6.96 -6.85
CA PRO A 68 -16.65 -6.61 -5.87
C PRO A 68 -16.09 -5.58 -4.88
N LEU A 69 -16.95 -4.69 -4.39
CA LEU A 69 -16.56 -3.64 -3.44
C LEU A 69 -15.90 -4.22 -2.17
N SER A 70 -16.32 -5.40 -1.72
CA SER A 70 -15.72 -6.12 -0.58
C SER A 70 -14.22 -6.39 -0.78
N ARG A 71 -13.80 -6.73 -2.01
CA ARG A 71 -12.39 -6.99 -2.32
C ARG A 71 -11.57 -5.70 -2.30
N ALA A 72 -12.11 -4.62 -2.88
CA ALA A 72 -11.46 -3.31 -2.81
C ALA A 72 -11.35 -2.80 -1.37
N ALA A 73 -12.42 -2.96 -0.58
CA ALA A 73 -12.45 -2.60 0.84
C ALA A 73 -11.42 -3.39 1.65
N LEU A 74 -11.24 -4.69 1.37
CA LEU A 74 -10.21 -5.52 2.01
C LEU A 74 -8.80 -4.98 1.74
N VAL A 75 -8.48 -4.64 0.47
CA VAL A 75 -7.17 -4.08 0.10
C VAL A 75 -6.94 -2.74 0.81
N PHE A 76 -7.95 -1.88 0.85
CA PHE A 76 -7.89 -0.59 1.53
C PHE A 76 -7.68 -0.75 3.05
N ALA A 77 -8.47 -1.62 3.69
CA ALA A 77 -8.34 -1.89 5.12
C ALA A 77 -6.97 -2.48 5.47
N ALA A 78 -6.44 -3.35 4.61
CA ALA A 78 -5.10 -3.90 4.78
C ALA A 78 -4.02 -2.81 4.72
N ALA A 79 -4.16 -1.80 3.86
CA ALA A 79 -3.21 -0.69 3.77
C ALA A 79 -3.13 0.17 5.04
N LEU A 80 -4.17 0.16 5.90
CA LEU A 80 -4.14 0.85 7.18
C LEU A 80 -3.35 0.11 8.26
N VAL A 81 -2.97 -1.15 7.99
CA VAL A 81 -2.21 -1.99 8.92
C VAL A 81 -0.78 -2.13 8.38
N PRO A 82 0.27 -1.91 9.18
CA PRO A 82 1.65 -1.83 8.68
C PRO A 82 2.16 -3.09 7.95
N LEU A 83 1.59 -4.26 8.23
CA LEU A 83 1.91 -5.52 7.54
C LEU A 83 0.81 -5.99 6.57
N GLY A 84 -0.33 -5.31 6.54
CA GLY A 84 -1.46 -5.69 5.69
C GLY A 84 -1.17 -5.65 4.18
N PRO A 85 -0.45 -4.64 3.64
CA PRO A 85 -0.09 -4.60 2.22
C PRO A 85 0.67 -5.84 1.74
N PHE A 86 1.59 -6.36 2.56
CA PHE A 86 2.39 -7.53 2.22
C PHE A 86 1.56 -8.82 2.19
N LEU A 87 0.61 -8.96 3.12
CA LEU A 87 -0.30 -10.11 3.16
C LEU A 87 -1.24 -10.11 1.94
N ILE A 88 -1.79 -8.94 1.58
CA ILE A 88 -2.62 -8.79 0.40
C ILE A 88 -1.83 -9.00 -0.89
N ASP A 89 -0.61 -8.46 -1.00
CA ASP A 89 0.22 -8.70 -2.18
C ASP A 89 0.45 -10.19 -2.40
N ARG A 90 0.75 -10.95 -1.35
CA ARG A 90 0.95 -12.40 -1.45
C ARG A 90 -0.30 -13.13 -1.95
N LYS A 91 -1.49 -12.70 -1.50
CA LYS A 91 -2.77 -13.24 -1.97
C LYS A 91 -3.02 -12.88 -3.43
N LEU A 92 -2.87 -11.62 -3.81
CA LEU A 92 -3.04 -11.14 -5.19
C LEU A 92 -2.03 -11.79 -6.15
N ALA A 93 -0.81 -12.08 -5.68
CA ALA A 93 0.23 -12.76 -6.44
C ALA A 93 -0.13 -14.22 -6.75
N ALA A 94 -0.80 -14.91 -5.82
CA ALA A 94 -1.29 -16.27 -6.02
C ALA A 94 -2.44 -16.26 -7.04
N GLU A 95 -3.40 -15.35 -6.88
CA GLU A 95 -4.52 -15.18 -7.80
C GLU A 95 -4.07 -14.85 -9.24
N GLU A 96 -3.04 -14.00 -9.40
CA GLU A 96 -2.43 -13.69 -10.72
C GLU A 96 -1.80 -14.94 -11.38
N ARG A 97 -1.29 -15.89 -10.59
CA ARG A 97 -0.69 -17.14 -11.09
C ARG A 97 -1.75 -18.19 -11.44
N ASP A 98 -2.84 -18.23 -10.68
CA ASP A 98 -3.94 -19.19 -10.86
C ASP A 98 -4.93 -18.76 -11.97
N GLY A 99 -4.69 -17.62 -12.64
CA GLY A 99 -5.51 -17.13 -13.74
C GLY A 99 -6.91 -16.67 -13.34
N SER A 100 -7.17 -16.52 -12.04
CA SER A 100 -8.46 -16.10 -11.48
C SER A 100 -8.43 -14.59 -11.21
N PRO A 101 -9.08 -13.74 -12.03
CA PRO A 101 -9.07 -12.29 -11.83
C PRO A 101 -9.79 -11.83 -10.54
#